data_AF-A0A2T5MEX7-F1
#
_entry.id   AF-A0A2T5MEX7-F1
#
_cell.length_a   1.000
_cell.length_b   1.000
_cell.length_c   1.000
_cell.angle_alpha   90.00
_cell.angle_beta   90.00
_cell.angle_gamma   90.00
#
_symmetry.space_group_name_H-M   'P 1'
#
loop_
_entity.id
_entity.type
_entity.pdbx_description
1 polymer ?
#
loop_
_entity_poly.entity_id
_entity_poly.type
_entity_poly.pdbx_seq_one_letter_code
_entity_poly.pdbx_strand_id
1 'polypeptide(L)'
;MFKSILTAVLMLSVTSVWAAAPAAAATGGGASAKTVEKLLEITHADNTAKLLQAQIQGSLAQQIQQLNLGAADKPIIDKYSKELNTTIMPELSWAKLKPDMVQAYSTTFTEEEVGDLIKFYTSKTGQSYLKKAPDLSKLTMGSTQARLRALVPKLQDISRRLEAELKANQKAKAAPAPKK
;
A
#
# COMPACT_ATOMS: atom_id res chain seq x y z
N MET A 1 -20.79 28.92 0.19
CA MET A 1 -20.63 27.64 -0.52
C MET A 1 -19.29 27.58 -1.29
N PHE A 2 -18.15 27.75 -0.60
CA PHE A 2 -16.80 27.72 -1.22
C PHE A 2 -15.83 26.87 -0.37
N LYS A 3 -16.32 25.74 0.16
CA LYS A 3 -15.54 24.79 0.97
C LYS A 3 -15.57 23.39 0.32
N SER A 4 -15.37 23.29 -0.99
CA SER A 4 -15.42 21.98 -1.68
C SER A 4 -14.63 21.91 -2.99
N ILE A 5 -13.55 22.66 -3.19
CA ILE A 5 -12.73 22.57 -4.42
C ILE A 5 -11.26 22.30 -4.09
N LEU A 6 -10.98 21.37 -3.17
CA LEU A 6 -9.62 20.88 -2.93
C LEU A 6 -9.49 19.36 -2.93
N THR A 7 -10.40 18.66 -3.59
CA THR A 7 -10.34 17.21 -3.77
C THR A 7 -10.67 16.88 -5.20
N ALA A 8 -9.74 17.20 -6.10
CA ALA A 8 -9.73 16.59 -7.41
C ALA A 8 -8.29 16.55 -7.93
N VAL A 9 -7.94 15.40 -8.49
CA VAL A 9 -6.74 15.15 -9.29
C VAL A 9 -5.48 14.81 -8.49
N LEU A 10 -5.47 13.59 -7.94
CA LEU A 10 -4.31 12.73 -8.10
C LEU A 10 -4.72 11.24 -8.07
N MET A 11 -5.68 10.88 -8.94
CA MET A 11 -5.74 9.50 -9.44
C MET A 11 -4.78 9.39 -10.62
N LEU A 12 -3.53 9.04 -10.33
CA LEU A 12 -2.64 8.43 -11.31
C LEU A 12 -3.12 6.98 -11.50
N SER A 13 -4.26 6.80 -12.17
CA SER A 13 -4.59 5.54 -12.81
C SER A 13 -3.75 5.45 -14.08
N VAL A 14 -2.49 5.05 -13.94
CA VAL A 14 -1.77 4.43 -15.05
C VAL A 14 -2.41 3.06 -15.24
N THR A 15 -3.53 3.04 -15.96
CA THR A 15 -3.98 1.82 -16.61
C THR A 15 -3.03 1.58 -17.77
N SER A 16 -1.85 1.05 -17.47
CA SER A 16 -1.12 0.29 -18.48
C SER A 16 -2.02 -0.89 -18.80
N VAL A 17 -2.76 -0.76 -19.90
CA VAL A 17 -3.30 -1.91 -20.63
C VAL A 17 -2.08 -2.70 -21.04
N TRP A 18 -1.68 -3.67 -20.21
CA TRP A 18 -0.77 -4.71 -20.63
C TRP A 18 -1.56 -5.53 -21.64
N ALA A 19 -1.31 -5.29 -22.93
CA ALA A 19 -1.75 -6.20 -23.96
C ALA A 19 -1.12 -7.56 -23.61
N ALA A 20 -1.93 -8.46 -23.08
CA ALA A 20 -1.53 -9.83 -22.84
C ALA A 20 -1.13 -10.42 -24.20
N ALA A 21 0.18 -10.53 -24.44
CA ALA A 21 0.67 -11.47 -25.42
C ALA A 21 0.08 -12.85 -25.05
N PRO A 22 -0.32 -13.68 -26.03
CA PRO A 22 -0.76 -15.03 -25.72
C PRO A 22 0.34 -15.68 -24.91
N ALA A 23 0.03 -16.02 -23.66
CA ALA A 23 0.89 -16.81 -22.82
C ALA A 23 1.19 -18.07 -23.64
N ALA A 24 2.44 -18.19 -24.10
CA ALA A 24 2.96 -19.47 -24.49
C ALA A 24 2.67 -20.38 -23.30
N ALA A 25 1.78 -21.35 -23.49
CA ALA A 25 1.46 -22.32 -22.48
C ALA A 25 2.79 -22.94 -22.05
N ALA A 26 3.27 -22.54 -20.86
CA ALA A 26 4.47 -23.10 -20.27
C ALA A 26 4.16 -24.58 -20.05
N THR A 27 4.69 -25.43 -20.91
CA THR A 27 4.65 -26.89 -20.80
C THR A 27 5.64 -27.42 -19.76
N GLY A 28 6.23 -26.54 -18.95
CA GLY A 28 6.91 -26.92 -17.71
C GLY A 28 5.91 -26.85 -16.56
N GLY A 29 5.68 -27.97 -15.88
CA GLY A 29 4.90 -27.99 -14.64
C GLY A 29 5.37 -26.89 -13.70
N GLY A 30 4.41 -26.17 -13.11
CA GLY A 30 4.69 -25.11 -12.15
C GLY A 30 5.60 -25.56 -11.01
N ALA A 31 6.25 -24.62 -10.34
CA ALA A 31 7.20 -24.95 -9.27
C ALA A 31 6.57 -25.86 -8.22
N SER A 32 7.32 -26.87 -7.77
CA SER A 32 6.88 -27.79 -6.74
C SER A 32 6.62 -27.05 -5.43
N ALA A 33 5.60 -27.51 -4.70
CA ALA A 33 5.24 -26.94 -3.40
C ALA A 33 6.47 -26.88 -2.47
N LYS A 34 7.28 -27.94 -2.42
CA LYS A 34 8.49 -28.01 -1.59
C LYS A 34 9.50 -26.90 -1.91
N THR A 35 9.76 -26.62 -3.18
CA THR A 35 10.71 -25.58 -3.58
C THR A 35 10.16 -24.19 -3.25
N VAL A 36 8.87 -23.96 -3.49
CA VAL A 36 8.20 -22.71 -3.10
C VAL A 36 8.22 -22.50 -1.58
N GLU A 37 7.92 -23.53 -0.80
CA GLU A 37 7.97 -23.45 0.66
C GLU A 37 9.35 -23.03 1.17
N LYS A 38 10.41 -23.58 0.58
CA LYS A 38 11.79 -23.17 0.89
C LYS A 38 12.06 -21.71 0.54
N LEU A 39 11.56 -21.22 -0.61
CA LEU A 39 11.66 -19.81 -0.95
C LEU A 39 10.96 -18.92 0.09
N LEU A 40 9.73 -19.28 0.48
CA LEU A 40 8.94 -18.55 1.47
C LEU A 40 9.63 -18.52 2.85
N GLU A 41 10.29 -19.62 3.24
CA GLU A 41 11.06 -19.69 4.48
C GLU A 41 12.29 -18.77 4.45
N ILE A 42 13.11 -18.83 3.39
CA ILE A 42 14.34 -18.04 3.24
C ILE A 42 14.04 -16.54 3.17
N THR A 43 12.88 -16.19 2.60
CA THR A 43 12.43 -14.79 2.48
C THR A 43 11.66 -14.31 3.72
N HIS A 44 11.46 -15.16 4.72
CA HIS A 44 10.70 -14.88 5.94
C HIS A 44 9.28 -14.35 5.65
N ALA A 45 8.58 -15.03 4.73
CA ALA A 45 7.22 -14.66 4.32
C ALA A 45 6.20 -14.73 5.49
N ASP A 46 6.50 -15.47 6.56
CA ASP A 46 5.72 -15.51 7.79
C ASP A 46 5.61 -14.13 8.47
N ASN A 47 6.60 -13.25 8.26
CA ASN A 47 6.55 -11.88 8.76
C ASN A 47 5.43 -11.06 8.10
N THR A 48 5.02 -11.39 6.88
CA THR A 48 3.90 -10.74 6.20
C THR A 48 2.59 -11.01 6.95
N ALA A 49 2.37 -12.25 7.41
CA ALA A 49 1.19 -12.61 8.20
C ALA A 49 1.17 -11.84 9.54
N LYS A 50 2.32 -11.77 10.22
CA LYS A 50 2.47 -10.99 11.46
C LYS A 50 2.20 -9.50 11.25
N LEU A 51 2.73 -8.93 10.16
CA LEU A 51 2.51 -7.52 9.80
C LEU A 51 1.04 -7.24 9.53
N LEU A 52 0.35 -8.11 8.80
CA LEU A 52 -1.07 -7.98 8.51
C LEU A 52 -1.91 -8.02 9.80
N GLN A 53 -1.65 -8.97 10.68
CA GLN A 53 -2.32 -9.05 12.00
C GLN A 53 -2.09 -7.77 12.81
N ALA A 54 -0.83 -7.32 12.91
CA ALA A 54 -0.48 -6.10 13.64
C ALA A 54 -1.14 -4.85 13.05
N GLN A 55 -1.27 -4.76 11.72
CA GLN A 55 -1.94 -3.67 11.04
C GLN A 55 -3.44 -3.61 11.38
N ILE A 56 -4.12 -4.76 11.39
CA ILE A 56 -5.55 -4.84 11.73
C ILE A 56 -5.77 -4.48 13.20
N GLN A 57 -4.97 -5.05 14.10
CA GLN A 57 -5.04 -4.73 15.53
C GLN A 57 -4.75 -3.24 15.78
N GLY A 58 -3.74 -2.69 15.13
CA GLY A 58 -3.39 -1.27 15.22
C GLY A 58 -4.52 -0.37 14.72
N SER A 59 -5.15 -0.71 13.59
CA SER A 59 -6.27 0.05 13.05
C SER A 59 -7.48 0.05 14.00
N LEU A 60 -7.81 -1.11 14.59
CA LEU A 60 -8.88 -1.19 15.57
C LEU A 60 -8.55 -0.38 16.83
N ALA A 61 -7.32 -0.49 17.34
CA ALA A 61 -6.88 0.27 18.51
C ALA A 61 -6.98 1.79 18.26
N GLN A 62 -6.61 2.25 17.06
CA GLN A 62 -6.76 3.65 16.68
C GLN A 62 -8.23 4.09 16.63
N GLN A 63 -9.14 3.25 16.12
CA GLN A 63 -10.57 3.57 16.11
C GLN A 63 -11.13 3.67 17.53
N ILE A 64 -10.76 2.73 18.42
CA ILE A 64 -11.18 2.75 19.82
C ILE A 64 -10.73 4.03 20.53
N GLN A 65 -9.48 4.46 20.29
CA GLN A 65 -8.95 5.70 20.86
C GLN A 65 -9.75 6.95 20.44
N GLN A 66 -10.44 6.92 19.29
CA GLN A 66 -11.27 8.04 18.82
C GLN A 66 -12.65 8.09 19.47
N LEU A 67 -13.08 7.03 20.17
CA LEU A 67 -14.45 6.90 20.69
C LEU A 67 -14.69 7.62 22.03
N ASN A 68 -13.78 8.46 22.54
CA ASN A 68 -13.91 9.19 23.82
C ASN A 68 -14.45 8.31 24.97
N LEU A 69 -13.89 7.11 25.10
CA LEU A 69 -14.36 6.08 26.02
C LEU A 69 -13.97 6.37 27.47
N GLY A 70 -14.85 6.01 28.41
CA GLY A 70 -14.61 6.07 29.84
C GLY A 70 -14.10 4.75 30.41
N ALA A 71 -13.69 4.75 31.69
CA ALA A 71 -13.24 3.55 32.38
C ALA A 71 -14.31 2.42 32.43
N ALA A 72 -15.60 2.79 32.40
CA ALA A 72 -16.71 1.86 32.38
C ALA A 72 -16.81 1.04 31.07
N ASP A 73 -16.23 1.54 29.97
CA ASP A 73 -16.29 0.88 28.66
C ASP A 73 -15.19 -0.18 28.48
N LYS A 74 -14.18 -0.19 29.36
CA LYS A 74 -13.04 -1.11 29.28
C LYS A 74 -13.44 -2.60 29.16
N PRO A 75 -14.41 -3.13 29.94
CA PRO A 75 -14.83 -4.52 29.80
C PRO A 75 -15.41 -4.85 28.42
N ILE A 76 -16.07 -3.88 27.77
CA ILE A 76 -16.62 -4.04 26.43
C ILE A 76 -15.48 -4.11 25.41
N ILE A 77 -14.51 -3.20 25.51
CA ILE A 77 -13.31 -3.19 24.66
C ILE A 77 -12.52 -4.50 24.80
N ASP A 78 -12.29 -4.96 26.03
CA ASP A 78 -11.56 -6.18 26.33
C ASP A 78 -12.29 -7.40 25.72
N LYS A 79 -13.62 -7.45 25.83
CA LYS A 79 -14.45 -8.53 25.24
C LYS A 79 -14.26 -8.62 23.73
N TYR A 80 -14.39 -7.51 23.00
CA TYR A 80 -14.27 -7.52 21.54
C TYR A 80 -12.82 -7.68 21.06
N SER A 81 -11.85 -7.20 21.83
CA SER A 81 -10.43 -7.45 21.56
C SER A 81 -10.11 -8.94 21.69
N LYS A 82 -10.67 -9.62 22.70
CA LYS A 82 -10.56 -11.06 22.85
C LYS A 82 -11.23 -11.79 21.69
N GLU A 83 -12.44 -11.38 21.32
CA GLU A 83 -13.17 -11.96 20.19
C GLU A 83 -12.33 -11.88 18.91
N LEU A 84 -11.83 -10.70 18.54
CA LEU A 84 -10.94 -10.49 17.39
C LEU A 84 -9.73 -11.45 17.40
N ASN A 85 -9.08 -11.58 18.55
CA ASN A 85 -7.89 -12.43 18.71
C ASN A 85 -8.22 -13.93 18.62
N THR A 86 -9.46 -14.33 18.95
CA THR A 86 -9.89 -15.73 18.90
C THR A 86 -10.58 -16.12 17.59
N THR A 87 -11.14 -15.17 16.83
CA THR A 87 -11.92 -15.46 15.62
C THR A 87 -11.21 -15.01 14.34
N ILE A 88 -10.68 -13.79 14.30
CA ILE A 88 -10.13 -13.20 13.07
C ILE A 88 -8.63 -13.44 12.96
N MET A 89 -7.85 -13.17 14.02
CA MET A 89 -6.39 -13.31 13.97
C MET A 89 -5.91 -14.72 13.59
N PRO A 90 -6.55 -15.82 14.05
CA PRO A 90 -6.14 -17.17 13.65
C PRO A 90 -6.31 -17.45 12.15
N GLU A 91 -7.32 -16.87 11.50
CA GLU A 91 -7.53 -17.01 10.05
C GLU A 91 -6.45 -16.31 9.23
N LEU A 92 -5.77 -15.34 9.81
CA LEU A 92 -4.63 -14.64 9.22
C LEU A 92 -3.28 -15.24 9.66
N SER A 93 -3.28 -16.40 10.31
CA SER A 93 -2.05 -17.05 10.72
C SER A 93 -1.26 -17.56 9.52
N TRP A 94 0.06 -17.67 9.68
CA TRP A 94 0.93 -18.26 8.66
C TRP A 94 0.47 -19.66 8.24
N ALA A 95 -0.03 -20.47 9.19
CA ALA A 95 -0.54 -21.80 8.90
C ALA A 95 -1.74 -21.80 7.93
N LYS A 96 -2.59 -20.77 8.00
CA LYS A 96 -3.76 -20.60 7.12
C LYS A 96 -3.41 -19.96 5.78
N LEU A 97 -2.47 -19.00 5.77
CA LEU A 97 -2.09 -18.25 4.56
C LEU A 97 -1.06 -18.97 3.69
N LYS A 98 -0.17 -19.78 4.29
CA LYS A 98 0.91 -20.46 3.57
C LYS A 98 0.40 -21.32 2.40
N PRO A 99 -0.66 -22.15 2.53
CA PRO A 99 -1.13 -22.98 1.42
C PRO A 99 -1.52 -22.16 0.18
N ASP A 100 -2.22 -21.04 0.37
CA ASP A 100 -2.63 -20.15 -0.72
C ASP A 100 -1.42 -19.48 -1.38
N MET A 101 -0.44 -19.05 -0.58
CA MET A 101 0.80 -18.50 -1.10
C MET A 101 1.61 -19.54 -1.89
N VAL A 102 1.71 -20.76 -1.38
CA VAL A 102 2.40 -21.85 -2.09
C VAL A 102 1.73 -22.10 -3.43
N GLN A 103 0.40 -22.22 -3.46
CA GLN A 103 -0.36 -22.42 -4.69
C GLN A 103 -0.15 -21.26 -5.69
N ALA A 104 -0.19 -20.01 -5.22
CA ALA A 104 0.01 -18.84 -6.08
C ALA A 104 1.41 -18.83 -6.71
N TYR A 105 2.46 -19.09 -5.93
CA TYR A 105 3.82 -19.12 -6.45
C TYR A 105 4.06 -20.33 -7.37
N SER A 106 3.57 -21.51 -6.98
CA SER A 106 3.66 -22.74 -7.78
C SER A 106 2.99 -22.61 -9.14
N THR A 107 1.90 -21.86 -9.24
CA THR A 107 1.18 -21.65 -10.52
C THR A 107 1.76 -20.51 -11.35
N THR A 108 2.46 -19.56 -10.73
CA THR A 108 2.99 -18.37 -11.41
C THR A 108 4.41 -18.58 -11.92
N PHE A 109 5.24 -19.29 -11.16
CA PHE A 109 6.66 -19.47 -11.47
C PHE A 109 6.99 -20.91 -11.82
N THR A 110 7.98 -21.08 -12.67
CA THR A 110 8.58 -22.38 -12.99
C THR A 110 9.52 -22.84 -11.87
N GLU A 111 9.80 -24.14 -11.81
CA GLU A 111 10.76 -24.72 -10.84
C GLU A 111 12.14 -24.07 -10.93
N GLU A 112 12.60 -23.75 -12.15
CA GLU A 112 13.89 -23.10 -12.40
C GLU A 112 13.92 -21.67 -11.82
N GLU A 113 12.89 -20.86 -12.09
CA GLU A 113 12.81 -19.48 -11.59
C GLU A 113 12.77 -19.43 -10.06
N VAL A 114 11.98 -20.30 -9.42
CA VAL A 114 11.95 -20.39 -7.94
C VAL A 114 13.31 -20.85 -7.41
N GLY A 115 13.96 -21.80 -8.09
CA GLY A 115 15.31 -22.24 -7.77
C GLY A 115 16.34 -21.10 -7.82
N ASP A 116 16.28 -20.24 -8.83
CA ASP A 116 17.17 -19.09 -8.97
C ASP A 116 16.90 -18.00 -7.93
N LEU A 117 15.63 -17.75 -7.60
CA LEU A 117 15.28 -16.87 -6.48
C LEU A 117 15.85 -17.40 -5.16
N ILE A 118 15.77 -18.71 -4.90
CA ILE A 118 16.37 -19.34 -3.72
C ILE A 118 17.88 -19.12 -3.71
N LYS A 119 18.58 -19.35 -4.83
CA LYS A 119 20.03 -19.12 -4.92
C LYS A 119 20.38 -17.67 -4.59
N PHE A 120 19.65 -16.71 -5.17
CA PHE A 120 19.86 -15.29 -4.91
C PHE A 120 19.63 -14.96 -3.42
N TYR A 121 18.46 -15.29 -2.87
CA TYR A 121 18.12 -14.93 -1.49
C TYR A 121 18.94 -15.69 -0.44
N THR A 122 19.54 -16.82 -0.78
CA THR A 122 20.50 -17.52 0.10
C THR A 122 21.88 -16.85 0.11
N SER A 123 22.25 -16.16 -0.97
CA SER A 123 23.55 -15.50 -1.08
C SER A 123 23.74 -14.39 -0.03
N LYS A 124 25.00 -14.05 0.28
CA LYS A 124 25.34 -12.92 1.18
C LYS A 124 24.69 -11.61 0.73
N THR A 125 24.65 -11.38 -0.59
CA THR A 125 24.04 -10.18 -1.17
C THR A 125 22.51 -10.21 -1.05
N GLY A 126 21.87 -11.33 -1.37
CA GLY A 126 20.41 -11.48 -1.24
C GLY A 126 19.93 -11.35 0.19
N GLN A 127 20.64 -11.95 1.15
CA GLN A 127 20.37 -11.76 2.58
C GLN A 127 20.58 -10.30 3.03
N SER A 128 21.63 -9.63 2.54
CA SER A 128 21.80 -8.20 2.79
C SER A 128 20.68 -7.36 2.17
N TYR A 129 20.17 -7.76 1.01
CA TYR A 129 19.06 -7.09 0.35
C TYR A 129 17.77 -7.23 1.18
N LEU A 130 17.40 -8.44 1.60
CA LEU A 130 16.21 -8.68 2.44
C LEU A 130 16.22 -7.82 3.71
N LYS A 131 17.37 -7.69 4.36
CA LYS A 131 17.53 -6.87 5.58
C LYS A 131 17.43 -5.37 5.31
N LYS A 132 17.96 -4.89 4.18
CA LYS A 132 18.06 -3.46 3.87
C LYS A 132 16.92 -2.91 3.02
N ALA A 133 16.17 -3.77 2.32
CA ALA A 133 15.08 -3.35 1.44
C ALA A 133 14.01 -2.51 2.16
N PRO A 134 13.56 -2.86 3.39
CA PRO A 134 12.59 -2.03 4.12
C PRO A 134 13.13 -0.63 4.40
N ASP A 135 14.38 -0.51 4.82
CA ASP A 135 14.97 0.79 5.15
C ASP A 135 15.27 1.61 3.89
N LEU A 136 15.72 0.98 2.81
CA LEU A 136 15.86 1.63 1.51
C LEU A 136 14.52 2.22 1.03
N SER A 137 13.42 1.47 1.19
CA SER A 137 12.08 1.94 0.88
C SER A 137 11.69 3.16 1.74
N LYS A 138 11.90 3.10 3.07
CA LYS A 138 11.65 4.23 3.98
C LYS A 138 12.46 5.48 3.60
N LEU A 139 13.75 5.32 3.32
CA LEU A 139 14.65 6.40 2.90
C LEU A 139 14.16 7.06 1.61
N THR A 140 13.80 6.25 0.62
CA THR A 140 13.31 6.72 -0.68
C THR A 140 12.00 7.48 -0.53
N MET A 141 11.05 6.92 0.23
CA MET A 141 9.76 7.56 0.49
C MET A 141 9.90 8.86 1.28
N GLY A 142 10.79 8.90 2.27
CA GLY A 142 11.09 10.12 3.04
C GLY A 142 11.65 11.24 2.17
N SER A 143 12.55 10.92 1.24
CA SER A 143 13.09 11.89 0.26
C SER A 143 12.00 12.47 -0.63
N THR A 144 11.12 11.62 -1.17
CA THR A 144 9.97 12.07 -1.97
C THR A 144 9.04 12.96 -1.16
N GLN A 145 8.74 12.61 0.10
CA GLN A 145 7.89 13.42 0.96
C GLN A 145 8.51 14.80 1.24
N ALA A 146 9.82 14.87 1.48
CA ALA A 146 10.53 16.13 1.67
C ALA A 146 10.46 17.01 0.42
N ARG A 147 10.62 16.42 -0.77
CA ARG A 147 10.46 17.13 -2.05
C ARG A 147 9.04 17.68 -2.21
N LEU A 148 8.01 16.88 -1.90
CA LEU A 148 6.62 17.35 -1.97
C LEU A 148 6.33 18.50 -1.00
N ARG A 149 6.86 18.43 0.24
CA ARG A 149 6.74 19.54 1.20
C ARG A 149 7.38 20.83 0.67
N ALA A 150 8.54 20.73 0.01
CA ALA A 150 9.21 21.89 -0.60
C ALA A 150 8.43 22.50 -1.77
N LEU A 151 7.49 21.77 -2.38
CA LEU A 151 6.62 22.28 -3.45
C LEU A 151 5.39 23.02 -2.93
N VAL A 152 5.03 22.88 -1.65
CA VAL A 152 3.83 23.52 -1.07
C VAL A 152 3.77 25.03 -1.31
N PRO A 153 4.86 25.81 -1.10
CA PRO A 153 4.82 27.26 -1.35
C PRO A 153 4.55 27.61 -2.82
N LYS A 154 5.08 26.80 -3.76
CA LYS A 154 4.83 27.00 -5.20
C LYS A 154 3.38 26.69 -5.56
N LEU A 155 2.79 25.65 -4.97
CA LEU A 155 1.37 25.34 -5.14
C LEU A 155 0.48 26.47 -4.60
N GLN A 156 0.82 27.00 -3.42
CA GLN A 156 0.12 28.15 -2.84
C GLN A 156 0.20 29.40 -3.75
N ASP A 157 1.36 29.66 -4.35
CA ASP A 157 1.52 30.75 -5.32
C ASP A 157 0.63 30.58 -6.55
N ILE A 158 0.63 29.38 -7.15
CA ILE A 158 -0.23 29.05 -8.30
C ILE A 158 -1.70 29.27 -7.95
N SER A 159 -2.16 28.80 -6.79
CA SER A 159 -3.54 29.01 -6.33
C SER A 159 -3.89 30.49 -6.19
N ARG A 160 -3.01 31.31 -5.60
CA ARG A 160 -3.24 32.75 -5.47
C ARG A 160 -3.35 33.46 -6.83
N ARG A 161 -2.49 33.11 -7.79
CA ARG A 161 -2.54 33.69 -9.14
C ARG A 161 -3.81 33.31 -9.89
N LEU A 162 -4.20 32.03 -9.81
CA LEU A 162 -5.47 31.55 -10.37
C LEU A 162 -6.67 32.32 -9.81
N GLU A 163 -6.74 32.50 -8.49
CA GLU A 163 -7.82 33.27 -7.85
C GLU A 163 -7.85 34.73 -8.31
N ALA A 164 -6.68 35.37 -8.44
CA ALA A 164 -6.58 36.74 -8.91
C ALA A 164 -7.09 36.89 -10.36
N GLU A 165 -6.68 35.99 -11.25
CA GLU A 165 -7.13 35.98 -12.65
C GLU A 165 -8.63 35.72 -12.78
N LEU A 166 -9.18 34.76 -12.02
CA LEU A 166 -10.62 34.49 -12.02
C LEU A 166 -11.42 35.69 -11.52
N LYS A 167 -10.99 36.36 -10.44
CA LYS A 167 -11.62 37.58 -9.94
C LYS A 167 -11.56 38.72 -10.95
N ALA A 168 -10.43 38.89 -11.63
CA ALA A 168 -10.26 39.90 -12.68
C ALA A 168 -11.20 39.63 -13.88
N ASN A 169 -11.29 38.37 -14.33
CA ASN A 169 -12.14 37.97 -15.44
C ASN A 169 -13.64 38.14 -15.11
N GLN A 170 -14.05 37.80 -13.88
CA GLN A 170 -15.43 38.03 -13.43
C GLN A 170 -15.78 39.52 -13.39
N LYS A 171 -14.88 40.38 -12.93
CA LYS A 171 -15.06 41.85 -12.97
C LYS A 171 -15.17 42.37 -14.40
N ALA A 172 -14.32 41.88 -15.31
CA ALA A 172 -14.36 42.27 -16.73
C ALA A 172 -15.67 41.86 -17.41
N LYS A 173 -16.23 40.69 -17.08
CA LYS A 173 -17.52 40.22 -17.59
C LYS A 173 -18.73 40.94 -16.97
N ALA A 174 -18.59 41.54 -15.80
CA ALA A 174 -19.65 42.28 -15.11
C ALA A 174 -19.69 43.78 -15.46
N ALA A 175 -18.71 44.30 -16.20
CA ALA A 175 -18.71 45.68 -16.67
C ALA A 175 -19.80 45.89 -17.75
N PRO A 176 -20.65 46.93 -17.66
CA PRO A 176 -21.68 47.17 -18.66
C PRO A 176 -21.04 47.47 -20.02
N ALA A 177 -21.60 46.92 -21.10
CA ALA A 177 -21.16 47.23 -22.45
C ALA A 177 -21.24 48.75 -22.71
N PRO A 178 -20.24 49.36 -23.38
CA PRO A 178 -20.27 50.79 -23.67
C PRO A 178 -21.51 51.12 -24.51
N LYS A 179 -22.28 52.11 -24.06
CA LYS A 179 -23.44 52.62 -24.80
C LYS A 179 -22.92 53.24 -26.10
N LYS A 180 -23.35 52.67 -27.24
CA LYS A 180 -23.18 53.26 -28.57
C LYS A 180 -24.02 54.52 -28.73
#